data_AF-A0A2D9KUT0-F1
#
_entry.id   AF-A0A2D9KUT0-F1
#
_cell.length_a   1.000
_cell.length_b   1.000
_cell.length_c   1.000
_cell.angle_alpha   90.00
_cell.angle_beta   90.00
_cell.angle_gamma   90.00
#
_symmetry.space_group_name_H-M   'P 1'
#
loop_
_entity.id
_entity.type
_entity.pdbx_description
1 polymer ?
#
loop_
_entity_poly.entity_id
_entity_poly.type
_entity_poly.pdbx_seq_one_letter_code
_entity_poly.pdbx_strand_id
1 'polypeptide(L)' 'MRLLVLMLGALLLTACYEYTDVTMHQAGVYKGSEDNHALSAEERAEILKQRFNSVQTDR' A
#
# COMPACT_ATOMS: atom_id res chain seq x y z
N MET A 1 -37.74 16.91 16.07
CA MET A 1 -37.19 16.19 14.91
C MET A 1 -36.07 16.94 14.20
N ARG A 2 -36.20 18.23 13.88
CA ARG A 2 -35.18 19.02 13.16
C ARG A 2 -33.78 18.99 13.80
N LEU A 3 -33.69 19.12 15.12
CA LEU A 3 -32.42 19.00 15.86
C LEU A 3 -31.77 17.62 15.75
N LEU A 4 -32.58 16.56 15.72
CA LEU A 4 -32.10 15.18 15.65
C LEU A 4 -31.48 14.87 14.28
N VAL A 5 -32.08 15.42 13.22
CA VAL A 5 -31.56 15.35 11.85
C VAL A 5 -30.23 16.09 11.71
N LEU A 6 -30.09 17.26 12.35
CA LEU A 6 -28.83 18.02 12.33
C LEU A 6 -27.70 17.30 13.07
N MET A 7 -28.00 16.70 14.23
CA MET A 7 -27.04 15.91 15.00
C MET A 7 -26.57 14.67 14.24
N LEU A 8 -27.49 13.97 13.56
CA LEU A 8 -27.16 12.80 12.75
C LEU A 8 -26.29 13.18 11.53
N GLY A 9 -26.57 14.32 10.89
CA GLY A 9 -25.76 14.83 9.78
C GLY A 9 -24.32 15.18 10.21
N ALA A 10 -24.14 15.73 11.42
CA ALA A 10 -22.80 16.06 11.94
C ALA A 10 -21.94 14.81 12.19
N LEU A 11 -22.55 13.70 12.66
CA LEU A 11 -21.86 12.42 12.89
C LEU A 11 -21.41 11.73 11.60
N LEU A 12 -22.13 11.93 10.49
CA LEU A 12 -21.75 11.37 9.19
C LEU A 12 -20.52 12.08 8.60
N LEU A 13 -20.32 13.36 8.92
CA LEU A 13 -19.15 14.14 8.46
C LEU A 13 -17.84 13.72 9.12
N THR A 14 -17.87 13.03 10.27
CA THR A 14 -16.66 12.54 10.95
C THR A 14 -16.18 11.18 10.45
N ALA A 15 -17.00 10.45 9.67
CA ALA A 15 -16.66 9.11 9.20
C ALA A 15 -15.68 9.09 8.01
N CYS A 16 -15.44 10.24 7.36
CA CYS A 16 -14.55 10.37 6.20
C CYS A 16 -13.18 10.98 6.54
N TYR A 17 -12.84 11.17 7.83
CA TYR A 17 -11.47 11.52 8.24
C TYR A 17 -10.62 10.25 8.30
N GLU A 18 -10.51 9.66 7.12
CA GLU A 18 -9.66 8.54 6.76
C GLU A 18 -8.21 8.90 7.02
N TYR A 19 -7.46 7.92 7.50
CA TYR A 19 -6.01 7.93 7.70
C TYR A 19 -5.28 8.67 6.55
N THR A 20 -4.98 9.95 6.72
CA THR A 20 -4.33 10.79 5.69
C THR A 20 -2.82 10.57 5.63
N ASP A 21 -2.31 9.56 6.32
CA ASP A 21 -0.89 9.28 6.42
C ASP A 21 -0.42 8.66 5.11
N VAL A 22 -0.18 9.53 4.13
CA VAL A 22 0.44 9.16 2.87
C VAL A 22 1.93 9.07 3.13
N THR A 23 2.50 7.87 2.99
CA THR A 23 3.96 7.74 2.98
C THR A 23 4.48 8.46 1.73
N MET A 24 4.99 9.68 1.92
CA MET A 24 5.62 10.47 0.88
C MET A 24 6.76 9.65 0.29
N HIS A 25 6.82 9.58 -1.04
CA HIS A 25 7.92 8.89 -1.70
C HIS A 25 9.21 9.63 -1.39
N GLN A 26 10.18 8.93 -0.80
CA GLN A 26 11.53 9.42 -0.63
C GLN A 26 12.42 8.73 -1.66
N ALA A 27 13.17 9.53 -2.42
CA ALA A 27 14.08 9.01 -3.43
C ALA A 27 15.10 8.05 -2.78
N GLY A 28 15.24 6.85 -3.37
CA GLY A 28 16.11 5.81 -2.83
C GLY A 28 15.51 4.98 -1.69
N VAL A 29 14.28 5.26 -1.24
CA VAL A 29 13.57 4.48 -0.23
C VAL A 29 12.44 3.69 -0.89
N TYR A 30 12.62 2.37 -0.97
CA TYR A 30 11.59 1.46 -1.44
C TYR A 30 10.67 1.07 -0.28
N LYS A 31 9.35 1.06 -0.54
CA LYS A 31 8.36 0.60 0.44
C LYS A 31 8.42 -0.93 0.56
N GLY A 32 8.34 -1.45 1.77
CA GLY A 32 8.34 -2.89 2.05
C GLY A 32 9.52 -3.32 2.91
N SER A 33 9.61 -4.62 3.17
CA SER A 33 10.77 -5.22 3.83
C SER A 33 12.01 -5.09 2.97
N GLU A 34 13.18 -4.98 3.62
CA GLU A 34 14.47 -5.02 2.94
C GLU A 34 14.59 -6.27 2.06
N ASP A 35 14.85 -6.06 0.78
CA ASP A 35 14.95 -7.12 -0.22
C ASP A 35 16.42 -7.48 -0.43
N ASN A 36 16.90 -8.40 0.40
CA ASN A 36 18.30 -8.82 0.42
C ASN A 36 18.61 -9.72 -0.80
N HIS A 37 19.14 -9.13 -1.87
CA HIS A 37 19.59 -9.83 -3.08
C HIS A 37 21.11 -9.98 -3.17
N ALA A 38 21.77 -10.32 -2.07
CA ALA A 38 23.19 -10.64 -2.07
C ALA A 38 23.42 -12.05 -2.67
N LEU A 39 23.28 -12.17 -3.99
CA LEU A 39 23.34 -13.42 -4.74
C LEU A 39 24.27 -13.30 -5.95
N SER A 40 24.76 -14.44 -6.43
CA SER A 40 25.40 -14.52 -7.75
C SER A 40 24.45 -14.07 -8.85
N ALA A 41 25.00 -13.74 -10.03
CA ALA A 41 24.18 -13.25 -11.14
C ALA A 41 23.14 -14.30 -11.58
N GLU A 42 23.53 -15.57 -11.56
CA GLU A 42 22.71 -16.72 -11.93
C GLU A 42 21.56 -16.95 -10.94
N GLU A 43 21.85 -16.96 -9.64
CA GLU A 43 20.84 -17.12 -8.59
C GLU A 43 19.84 -15.96 -8.59
N ARG A 44 20.32 -14.73 -8.79
CA ARG A 44 19.44 -13.56 -8.91
C ARG A 44 18.51 -13.68 -10.11
N ALA A 45 19.00 -14.18 -11.25
CA ALA A 45 18.17 -14.35 -12.45
C ALA A 45 17.02 -15.34 -12.22
N GLU A 46 17.27 -16.46 -11.54
CA GLU A 46 16.24 -17.47 -11.29
C GLU A 46 15.18 -16.96 -10.30
N ILE A 47 15.58 -16.27 -9.23
CA ILE A 47 14.63 -15.67 -8.28
C ILE A 47 13.76 -14.61 -8.95
N LEU A 48 14.34 -13.76 -9.80
CA LEU A 48 13.58 -12.75 -10.54
C LEU A 48 12.56 -13.40 -11.49
N LYS A 49 12.95 -14.49 -12.17
CA LYS A 49 12.03 -15.26 -13.02
C LYS A 49 10.88 -15.87 -12.23
N GLN A 50 11.14 -16.45 -11.05
CA GLN A 50 10.09 -16.98 -10.19
C GLN A 50 9.12 -15.87 -9.74
N ARG A 51 9.66 -14.74 -9.27
CA ARG A 51 8.85 -13.59 -8.83
C ARG A 51 8.00 -13.03 -9.96
N PHE A 52 8.56 -12.89 -11.17
CA PHE A 52 7.81 -12.42 -12.33
C PHE A 52 6.54 -13.25 -12.58
N ASN A 53 6.63 -14.57 -12.43
CA ASN A 53 5.50 -15.48 -12.63
C ASN A 53 4.52 -15.53 -11.44
N SER A 54 4.90 -15.07 -10.24
CA SER A 54 4.04 -15.15 -9.05
C SER A 54 3.14 -13.92 -8.85
N VAL A 55 3.51 -12.76 -9.38
CA VAL A 55 2.74 -11.50 -9.24
C VAL A 55 1.80 -11.19 -10.41
N GLN A 56 1.89 -11.93 -11.51
CA GLN A 56 0.94 -11.83 -12.62
C GLN A 56 -0.26 -12.77 -12.40
N THR A 57 -1.15 -12.40 -11.47
CA THR A 57 -2.45 -13.10 -11.29
C THR A 57 -3.55 -12.57 -12.23
N ASP A 58 -3.27 -11.49 -12.96
CA ASP A 58 -4.20 -10.81 -13.88
C ASP A 58 -3.90 -11.16 -15.35
N ARG A 59 -3.68 -12.43 -15.66
CA ARG A 59 -3.63 -12.95 -17.04
C ARG A 59 -4.68 -14.03 -17.24
#